data_AF-A0A0G1T8C8-F1
#
_entry.id   AF-A0A0G1T8C8-F1
#
_cell.length_a   1.000
_cell.length_b   1.000
_cell.length_c   1.000
_cell.angle_alpha   90.00
_cell.angle_beta   90.00
_cell.angle_gamma   90.00
#
_symmetry.space_group_name_H-M   'P 1'
#
loop_
_entity.id
_entity.type
_entity.pdbx_description
1 polymer ?
#
loop_
_entity_poly.entity_id
_entity_poly.type
_entity_poly.pdbx_seq_one_letter_code
_entity_poly.pdbx_strand_id
1 'polypeptide(L)'
;MSKKADIKNAKYQEAIRLKYNGESYPVIARKLKTPVSTVEKWFAFGGLIKDEYETYRDEQNEVKKTQAEWIMHKSVETAASMLVALMGSADDNVKFRACKEILDRELGSPKETIEHKGLYGTGLSYEQILKKARERPPDG
;
A
#
# COMPACT_ATOMS: atom_id res chain seq x y z
N MET A 1 29.22 21.28 22.78
CA MET A 1 30.39 20.40 22.54
C MET A 1 29.88 18.98 22.29
N SER A 2 29.44 18.68 21.07
CA SER A 2 28.96 17.33 20.72
C SER A 2 30.19 16.42 20.64
N LYS A 3 30.33 15.49 21.59
CA LYS A 3 31.37 14.45 21.51
C LYS A 3 31.00 13.57 20.32
N LYS A 4 31.63 13.81 19.17
CA LYS A 4 31.61 12.87 18.04
C LYS A 4 32.26 11.58 18.54
N ALA A 5 31.45 10.63 19.02
CA ALA A 5 31.95 9.28 19.20
C ALA A 5 32.34 8.76 17.83
N ASP A 6 33.30 7.86 17.80
CA ASP A 6 33.68 7.19 16.57
C ASP A 6 32.51 6.29 16.15
N ILE A 7 31.64 6.83 15.30
CA ILE A 7 30.44 6.18 14.75
C ILE A 7 30.81 4.90 13.97
N LYS A 8 32.07 4.76 13.57
CA LYS A 8 32.64 3.54 12.98
C LYS A 8 32.91 2.44 14.01
N ASN A 9 32.63 2.67 15.30
CA ASN A 9 32.73 1.62 16.30
C ASN A 9 31.72 0.51 15.99
N ALA A 10 32.23 -0.71 15.77
CA ALA A 10 31.46 -1.90 15.45
C ALA A 10 30.29 -2.15 16.44
N LYS A 11 30.44 -1.73 17.69
CA LYS A 11 29.39 -1.84 18.71
C LYS A 11 28.16 -0.99 18.40
N TYR A 12 28.35 0.23 17.90
CA TYR A 12 27.27 1.14 17.54
C TYR A 12 26.59 0.70 16.24
N GLN A 13 27.38 0.26 15.26
CA GLN A 13 26.85 -0.32 14.03
C GLN A 13 25.98 -1.56 14.31
N GLU A 14 26.44 -2.44 15.20
CA GLU A 14 25.64 -3.61 15.60
C GLU A 14 24.39 -3.19 16.38
N ALA A 15 24.45 -2.16 17.23
CA ALA A 15 23.27 -1.62 17.89
C ALA A 15 22.22 -1.11 16.89
N ILE A 16 22.66 -0.35 15.88
CA ILE A 16 21.82 0.19 14.80
C ILE A 16 21.16 -0.96 14.04
N ARG A 17 21.94 -1.96 13.63
CA ARG A 17 21.45 -3.15 12.91
C ARG A 17 20.41 -3.93 13.72
N LEU A 18 20.69 -4.20 14.99
CA LEU A 18 19.76 -4.89 15.88
C LEU A 18 18.47 -4.09 16.08
N LYS A 19 18.57 -2.77 16.25
CA LYS A 19 17.41 -1.90 16.40
C LYS A 19 16.55 -1.86 15.13
N TYR A 20 17.19 -1.81 13.95
CA TYR A 20 16.50 -1.89 12.68
C TYR A 20 15.75 -3.22 12.49
N ASN A 21 16.34 -4.32 12.96
CA ASN A 21 15.69 -5.65 12.95
C ASN A 21 14.55 -5.81 13.96
N GLY A 22 14.19 -4.77 14.72
CA GLY A 22 13.06 -4.79 15.65
C GLY A 22 13.39 -5.29 17.06
N GLU A 23 14.66 -5.46 17.41
CA GLU A 23 15.06 -5.91 18.74
C GLU A 23 14.76 -4.85 19.81
N SER A 24 14.35 -5.31 21.00
CA SER A 24 14.07 -4.43 22.14
C SER A 24 15.36 -3.95 22.83
N TYR A 25 15.34 -2.77 23.48
CA TYR A 25 16.52 -2.24 24.16
C TYR A 25 17.13 -3.20 25.20
N PRO A 26 16.36 -3.95 26.01
CA PRO A 26 16.91 -4.96 26.91
C PRO A 26 17.67 -6.08 26.19
N VAL A 27 17.20 -6.50 25.00
CA VAL A 27 17.86 -7.55 24.21
C VAL A 27 19.15 -7.01 23.57
N ILE A 28 19.10 -5.81 23.01
CA ILE A 28 20.29 -5.12 22.46
C ILE A 28 21.34 -4.93 23.57
N ALA A 29 20.93 -4.45 24.73
CA ALA A 29 21.77 -4.26 25.90
C ALA A 29 22.48 -5.55 26.33
N ARG A 30 21.74 -6.68 26.37
CA ARG A 30 22.30 -8.00 26.68
C ARG A 30 23.31 -8.46 25.64
N LYS A 31 22.99 -8.34 24.34
CA LYS A 31 23.89 -8.72 23.23
C LYS A 31 25.18 -7.89 23.24
N LEU A 32 25.08 -6.59 23.51
CA LEU A 32 26.21 -5.66 23.51
C LEU A 32 26.90 -5.53 24.87
N LYS A 33 26.50 -6.33 25.87
CA LYS A 33 27.00 -6.28 27.26
C LYS A 33 27.05 -4.84 27.79
N THR A 34 25.98 -4.09 27.59
CA THR A 34 25.87 -2.66 27.92
C THR A 34 24.62 -2.42 28.75
N PRO A 35 24.64 -1.51 29.75
CA PRO A 35 23.42 -1.16 30.48
C PRO A 35 22.31 -0.66 29.56
N VAL A 36 21.06 -1.05 29.85
CA VAL A 36 19.88 -0.67 29.05
C VAL A 36 19.75 0.84 28.93
N SER A 37 19.91 1.56 30.04
CA SER A 37 19.84 3.02 30.08
C SER A 37 20.85 3.71 29.17
N THR A 38 22.01 3.09 28.96
CA THR A 38 23.03 3.61 28.03
C THR A 38 22.61 3.41 26.58
N VAL A 39 22.05 2.23 26.25
CA VAL A 39 21.52 1.95 24.91
C VAL A 39 20.35 2.86 24.59
N GLU A 40 19.43 3.08 25.53
CA GLU A 40 18.32 4.02 25.37
C GLU A 40 18.81 5.44 25.08
N LYS A 41 19.82 5.92 25.82
CA LYS A 41 20.43 7.23 25.58
C LYS A 41 21.10 7.35 24.20
N TRP A 42 21.58 6.26 23.62
CA TRP A 42 22.16 6.31 22.28
C TRP A 42 21.11 6.60 21.20
N PHE A 43 19.90 6.07 21.36
CA PHE A 43 18.79 6.24 20.41
C PHE A 43 17.80 7.34 20.80
N ALA A 44 17.99 8.00 21.95
CA ALA A 44 17.19 9.13 22.38
C ALA A 44 17.37 10.33 21.44
N PHE A 45 16.49 11.34 21.55
CA PHE A 45 16.62 12.58 20.80
C PHE A 45 17.94 13.30 21.15
N GLY A 46 18.71 13.70 20.12
CA GLY A 46 20.08 14.21 20.30
C GLY A 46 21.05 13.15 20.85
N GLY A 47 20.66 11.88 20.82
CA GLY A 47 21.43 10.73 21.25
C GLY A 47 22.56 10.43 20.30
N LEU A 48 23.54 9.69 20.81
CA LEU A 48 24.84 9.53 20.15
C LEU A 48 24.78 8.91 18.75
N ILE A 49 23.82 8.04 18.48
CA ILE A 49 23.71 7.27 17.22
C ILE A 49 22.33 7.40 16.58
N LYS A 50 21.53 8.36 17.05
CA LYS A 50 20.14 8.53 16.64
C LYS A 50 20.04 8.93 15.18
N ASP A 51 20.81 9.92 14.76
CA ASP A 51 20.81 10.45 13.40
C ASP A 51 21.34 9.40 12.41
N GLU A 52 22.36 8.64 12.80
CA GLU A 52 22.90 7.54 12.00
C GLU A 52 21.93 6.37 11.90
N TYR A 53 21.20 6.06 12.98
CA TYR A 53 20.14 5.05 12.94
C TYR A 53 19.02 5.46 11.97
N GLU A 54 18.62 6.72 11.97
CA GLU A 54 17.57 7.22 11.07
C GLU A 54 18.02 7.17 9.62
N THR A 55 19.24 7.63 9.32
CA THR A 55 19.83 7.51 7.99
C THR A 55 19.90 6.05 7.53
N TYR A 56 20.45 5.17 8.38
CA TYR A 56 20.54 3.74 8.07
C TYR A 56 19.16 3.10 7.84
N ARG A 57 18.18 3.44 8.68
CA ARG A 57 16.80 2.95 8.54
C ARG A 57 16.22 3.35 7.19
N ASP A 58 16.38 4.60 6.79
CA ASP A 58 15.81 5.12 5.56
C ASP A 58 16.50 4.50 4.33
N GLU A 59 17.83 4.38 4.35
CA GLU A 59 18.60 3.66 3.31
C GLU A 59 18.14 2.21 3.16
N GLN A 60 18.04 1.46 4.27
CA GLN A 60 17.61 0.06 4.23
C GLN A 60 16.16 -0.09 3.76
N ASN A 61 15.30 0.87 4.10
CA ASN A 61 13.92 0.87 3.63
C ASN A 61 13.82 1.12 2.13
N GLU A 62 14.59 2.06 1.58
CA GLU A 62 14.63 2.29 0.14
C GLU A 62 15.19 1.09 -0.63
N VAL A 63 16.23 0.42 -0.11
CA VAL A 63 16.75 -0.82 -0.70
C VAL A 63 15.69 -1.93 -0.70
N LYS A 64 14.98 -2.13 0.42
CA LYS A 64 13.92 -3.14 0.48
C LYS A 64 12.74 -2.80 -0.44
N LYS A 65 12.39 -1.51 -0.54
CA LYS A 65 11.33 -1.04 -1.43
C LYS A 65 11.68 -1.31 -2.90
N THR A 66 12.87 -0.89 -3.35
CA THR A 66 13.33 -1.18 -4.72
C THR A 66 13.45 -2.67 -5.00
N GLN A 67 13.91 -3.46 -4.02
CA GLN A 67 13.93 -4.92 -4.16
C GLN A 67 12.51 -5.50 -4.28
N ALA A 68 11.56 -5.03 -3.48
CA ALA A 68 10.16 -5.46 -3.55
C ALA A 68 9.52 -5.08 -4.88
N GLU A 69 9.73 -3.85 -5.37
CA GLU A 69 9.27 -3.39 -6.69
C GLU A 69 9.84 -4.26 -7.81
N TRP A 70 11.13 -4.59 -7.76
CA TRP A 70 11.77 -5.48 -8.74
C TRP A 70 11.18 -6.89 -8.72
N ILE A 71 10.98 -7.47 -7.53
CA ILE A 71 10.34 -8.79 -7.38
C ILE A 71 8.91 -8.76 -7.94
N MET A 72 8.14 -7.73 -7.57
CA MET A 72 6.78 -7.55 -8.06
C MET A 72 6.76 -7.47 -9.58
N HIS A 73 7.57 -6.60 -10.19
CA HIS A 73 7.64 -6.44 -11.64
C HIS A 73 8.00 -7.75 -12.35
N LYS A 74 9.00 -8.48 -11.84
CA LYS A 74 9.38 -9.79 -12.40
C LYS A 74 8.26 -10.83 -12.24
N SER A 75 7.50 -10.77 -11.16
CA SER A 75 6.40 -11.69 -10.90
C SER A 75 5.15 -11.41 -11.75
N VAL A 76 5.01 -10.20 -12.33
CA VAL A 76 3.85 -9.83 -13.16
C VAL A 76 3.69 -10.77 -14.36
N GLU A 77 4.78 -11.05 -15.09
CA GLU A 77 4.73 -11.94 -16.26
C GLU A 77 4.31 -13.37 -15.88
N THR A 78 4.82 -13.86 -14.75
CA THR A 78 4.45 -15.19 -14.22
C THR A 78 2.98 -15.19 -13.79
N ALA A 79 2.52 -14.16 -13.08
CA ALA A 79 1.14 -14.02 -12.64
C ALA A 79 0.17 -13.95 -13.84
N ALA A 80 0.52 -13.19 -14.88
CA ALA A 80 -0.26 -13.11 -16.11
C ALA A 80 -0.35 -14.49 -16.81
N SER A 81 0.78 -15.20 -16.91
CA SER A 81 0.82 -16.55 -17.49
C SER A 81 -0.05 -17.55 -16.71
N MET A 82 0.01 -17.49 -15.37
CA MET A 82 -0.83 -18.32 -14.50
C MET A 82 -2.31 -17.98 -14.65
N LEU A 83 -2.66 -16.69 -14.74
CA LEU A 83 -4.04 -16.24 -14.91
C LEU A 83 -4.65 -16.78 -16.22
N VAL A 84 -3.88 -16.77 -17.31
CA VAL A 84 -4.28 -17.40 -18.60
C VAL A 84 -4.43 -18.92 -18.44
N ALA A 85 -3.50 -19.59 -17.75
CA ALA A 85 -3.59 -21.03 -17.51
C ALA A 85 -4.85 -21.42 -16.71
N LEU A 86 -5.28 -20.60 -15.75
CA LEU A 86 -6.50 -20.83 -14.96
C LEU A 86 -7.80 -20.82 -15.79
N MET A 87 -7.79 -20.24 -17.01
CA MET A 87 -8.92 -20.37 -17.94
C MET A 87 -9.13 -21.82 -18.41
N GLY A 88 -8.09 -22.66 -18.34
CA GLY A 88 -8.16 -24.09 -18.63
C GLY A 88 -8.57 -24.95 -17.43
N SER A 89 -8.90 -24.35 -16.28
CA SER A 89 -9.28 -25.09 -15.07
C SER A 89 -10.53 -25.96 -15.26
N ALA A 90 -10.55 -27.11 -14.60
CA ALA A 90 -11.74 -27.97 -14.51
C ALA A 90 -12.82 -27.40 -13.58
N ASP A 91 -12.46 -26.49 -12.67
CA ASP A 91 -13.39 -25.76 -11.81
C ASP A 91 -13.92 -24.51 -12.52
N ASP A 92 -15.22 -24.49 -12.78
CA ASP A 92 -15.89 -23.40 -13.49
C ASP A 92 -15.86 -22.06 -12.74
N ASN A 93 -15.83 -22.04 -11.41
CA ASN A 93 -15.70 -20.81 -10.64
C ASN A 93 -14.31 -20.18 -10.83
N VAL A 94 -13.25 -21.02 -10.83
CA VAL A 94 -11.88 -20.58 -11.07
C VAL A 94 -11.73 -20.06 -12.51
N LYS A 95 -12.26 -20.82 -13.48
CA LYS A 95 -12.29 -20.45 -14.90
C LYS A 95 -13.01 -19.12 -15.14
N PHE A 96 -14.22 -18.97 -14.59
CA PHE A 96 -15.01 -17.75 -14.72
C PHE A 96 -14.29 -16.53 -14.15
N ARG A 97 -13.69 -16.67 -12.96
CA ARG A 97 -12.91 -15.58 -12.34
C ARG A 97 -11.71 -15.20 -13.20
N ALA A 98 -10.95 -16.16 -13.71
CA ALA A 98 -9.81 -15.89 -14.59
C ALA A 98 -10.26 -15.13 -15.86
N CYS A 99 -11.33 -15.59 -16.53
CA CYS A 99 -11.87 -14.92 -17.71
C CYS A 99 -12.35 -13.49 -17.41
N LYS A 100 -13.13 -13.30 -16.33
CA LYS A 100 -13.62 -11.99 -15.91
C LYS A 100 -12.47 -11.03 -15.62
N GLU A 101 -11.46 -11.50 -14.91
CA GLU A 101 -10.32 -10.71 -14.46
C GLU A 101 -9.38 -10.29 -15.62
N ILE A 102 -9.33 -11.05 -16.72
CA ILE A 102 -8.71 -10.64 -17.99
C ILE A 102 -9.55 -9.57 -18.68
N LEU A 103 -10.86 -9.83 -18.83
CA LEU A 103 -11.76 -8.90 -19.52
C LEU A 103 -11.85 -7.55 -18.81
N ASP A 104 -11.89 -7.53 -17.48
CA ASP A 104 -11.91 -6.31 -16.67
C ASP A 104 -10.61 -5.49 -16.83
N ARG A 105 -9.46 -6.13 -17.11
CA ARG A 105 -8.20 -5.42 -17.37
C ARG A 105 -8.13 -4.82 -18.77
N GLU A 106 -8.62 -5.55 -19.78
CA GLU A 106 -8.54 -5.14 -21.19
C GLU A 106 -9.66 -4.16 -21.59
N LEU A 107 -10.89 -4.41 -21.12
CA LEU A 107 -12.08 -3.65 -21.49
C LEU A 107 -12.47 -2.63 -20.41
N GLY A 108 -11.78 -2.66 -19.27
CA GLY A 108 -12.15 -1.92 -18.07
C GLY A 108 -13.22 -2.65 -17.27
N SER A 109 -13.25 -2.40 -15.95
CA SER A 109 -14.36 -2.86 -15.12
C SER A 109 -15.65 -2.13 -15.52
N PRO A 110 -16.82 -2.77 -15.37
CA PRO A 110 -18.09 -2.08 -15.55
C PRO A 110 -18.08 -0.79 -14.73
N LYS A 111 -18.31 0.34 -15.40
CA LYS A 111 -18.48 1.64 -14.72
C LYS A 111 -19.59 1.47 -13.69
N GLU A 112 -19.42 2.08 -12.50
CA GLU A 112 -20.45 2.09 -11.45
C GLU A 112 -21.83 2.27 -12.08
N THR A 113 -22.80 1.47 -11.63
CA THR A 113 -24.20 1.71 -11.95
C THR A 113 -24.52 3.13 -11.51
N ILE A 114 -24.63 4.04 -12.48
CA ILE A 114 -25.15 5.37 -12.24
C ILE A 114 -26.56 5.15 -11.73
N GLU A 115 -26.79 5.36 -10.44
CA GLU A 115 -28.14 5.54 -9.94
C GLU A 115 -28.70 6.76 -10.68
N HIS A 116 -29.51 6.51 -11.72
CA HIS A 116 -30.40 7.52 -12.22
C HIS A 116 -31.33 7.87 -11.05
N LYS A 117 -30.97 8.89 -10.28
CA LYS A 117 -31.97 9.70 -9.60
C LYS A 117 -32.91 10.14 -10.71
N GLY A 118 -34.07 9.48 -10.79
CA GLY A 118 -35.17 9.95 -11.62
C GLY A 118 -35.45 11.43 -11.31
N LEU A 119 -36.33 12.04 -12.10
CA LEU A 119 -36.79 13.43 -11.97
C LEU A 119 -37.41 13.84 -10.59
N TYR A 120 -37.07 13.17 -9.50
CA TYR A 120 -37.31 13.54 -8.12
C TYR A 120 -36.46 14.76 -7.72
N GLY A 121 -36.78 15.90 -8.30
CA GLY A 121 -36.23 17.20 -7.96
C GLY A 121 -37.14 18.36 -8.34
N THR A 122 -38.18 18.11 -9.14
CA THR A 122 -39.11 19.14 -9.62
C THR A 122 -40.41 19.22 -8.83
N GLY A 123 -40.60 18.36 -7.82
CA GLY A 123 -41.83 18.30 -7.01
C GLY A 123 -43.08 17.92 -7.81
N LEU A 124 -42.92 17.48 -9.06
CA LEU A 124 -44.04 17.13 -9.92
C LEU A 124 -44.44 15.66 -9.73
N SER A 125 -45.70 15.44 -9.38
CA SER A 125 -46.34 14.13 -9.38
C SER A 125 -46.31 13.51 -10.79
N TYR A 126 -46.26 12.18 -10.87
CA TYR A 126 -46.28 11.42 -12.12
C TYR A 126 -47.43 11.84 -13.05
N GLU A 127 -48.60 12.13 -12.47
CA GLU A 127 -49.76 12.66 -13.18
C GLU A 127 -49.50 14.03 -13.84
N GLN A 128 -48.74 14.90 -13.17
CA GLN A 128 -48.41 16.24 -13.66
C GLN A 128 -47.40 16.18 -14.81
N ILE A 129 -46.48 15.22 -14.79
CA ILE A 129 -45.54 14.97 -15.89
C ILE A 129 -46.30 14.49 -17.12
N LEU A 130 -47.24 13.55 -16.95
CA LEU A 130 -48.07 13.05 -18.04
C LEU A 130 -48.99 14.13 -18.62
N LYS A 131 -49.53 15.02 -17.77
CA LYS A 131 -50.36 16.14 -18.22
C LYS A 131 -49.56 17.14 -19.05
N LYS A 132 -48.35 17.50 -18.60
CA LYS A 132 -47.45 18.43 -19.31
C LYS A 132 -46.94 17.86 -20.63
N ALA A 133 -46.76 16.54 -20.72
CA ALA A 133 -46.40 15.86 -21.97
C ALA A 133 -47.57 15.78 -22.98
N ARG A 134 -48.82 15.85 -22.50
CA ARG A 134 -50.04 15.90 -23.33
C ARG A 134 -50.35 17.31 -23.84
N GLU A 135 -49.90 18.34 -23.13
CA GLU A 135 -49.89 19.72 -23.60
C GLU A 135 -48.78 19.89 -24.65
N ARG A 136 -48.99 19.36 -25.86
CA ARG A 136 -48.25 19.85 -27.04
C ARG A 136 -48.53 21.35 -27.20
N PRO A 137 -47.56 22.17 -27.67
CA PRO A 137 -47.88 23.54 -28.06
C PRO A 137 -48.96 23.50 -29.15
N PRO A 138 -49.94 24.42 -29.14
CA PRO A 138 -50.83 24.55 -30.29
C PRO A 138 -49.94 24.89 -31.49
N ASP A 139 -50.20 24.21 -32.61
CA ASP A 139 -49.44 24.37 -33.85
C ASP A 139 -49.16 25.86 -34.14
N GLY A 140 -47.87 26.18 -34.27
CA GLY A 140 -47.36 27.45 -34.78
C GLY A 140 -46.34 27.15 -35.86
#